data_AF-A0A7S0LW67-F1
#
_entry.id   AF-A0A7S0LW67-F1
#
_cell.length_a   1.000
_cell.length_b   1.000
_cell.length_c   1.000
_cell.angle_alpha   90.00
_cell.angle_beta   90.00
_cell.angle_gamma   90.00
#
_symmetry.space_group_name_H-M   'P 1'
#
loop_
_entity.id
_entity.type
_entity.pdbx_description
1 polymer ?
#
loop_
_entity_poly.entity_id
_entity_poly.type
_entity_poly.pdbx_seq_one_letter_code
_entity_poly.pdbx_strand_id
1 'polypeptide(L)'
;AGVWGLVVRTGFGTAKGRLVRAILYPREAARGLYADAFRFVAVMAVLAVAGFAASVQAFVRYRTDLRDIILNACDVVTIAVPPALPAAMTIGTEFAVQRLKEARIFCISPSRINIAGQIDKICFDKTGTLTEEGVDVMGVLPVL
;
A
#
# COMPACT_ATOMS: atom_id res chain seq x y z
N ALA A 1 -16.98 -42.45 -24.61
CA ALA A 1 -18.16 -41.76 -25.17
C ALA A 1 -17.89 -40.26 -25.19
N GLY A 2 -18.06 -39.60 -26.34
CA GLY A 2 -17.93 -38.14 -26.45
C GLY A 2 -19.29 -37.48 -26.28
N VAL A 3 -19.32 -36.27 -25.72
CA VAL A 3 -20.54 -35.47 -25.56
C VAL A 3 -20.47 -34.27 -26.50
N TRP A 4 -21.53 -34.06 -27.29
CA TRP A 4 -21.66 -32.90 -28.16
C TRP A 4 -22.13 -31.68 -27.37
N GLY A 5 -21.50 -30.52 -27.60
CA GLY A 5 -21.85 -29.26 -26.93
C GLY A 5 -21.87 -28.09 -27.92
N LEU A 6 -22.80 -27.15 -27.71
CA LEU A 6 -22.90 -25.92 -28.50
C LEU A 6 -22.10 -24.79 -27.81
N VAL A 7 -21.28 -24.09 -28.57
CA VAL A 7 -20.50 -22.95 -28.05
C VAL A 7 -21.41 -21.72 -27.90
N VAL A 8 -21.61 -21.27 -26.66
CA VAL A 8 -22.47 -20.10 -26.36
C VAL A 8 -21.66 -18.78 -26.32
N ARG A 9 -20.43 -18.82 -25.78
CA ARG A 9 -19.55 -17.64 -25.64
C ARG A 9 -18.08 -18.03 -25.79
N THR A 10 -17.27 -17.16 -26.37
CA THR A 10 -15.83 -17.33 -26.56
C THR A 10 -15.04 -16.15 -25.98
N GLY A 11 -13.73 -16.32 -25.80
CA GLY A 11 -12.82 -15.27 -25.30
C GLY A 11 -13.21 -14.69 -23.93
N PHE A 12 -13.07 -13.36 -23.78
CA PHE A 12 -13.42 -12.63 -22.56
C PHE A 12 -14.93 -12.62 -22.22
N GLY A 13 -15.79 -13.10 -23.13
CA GLY A 13 -17.22 -13.30 -22.86
C GLY A 13 -17.53 -14.58 -22.05
N THR A 14 -16.57 -15.50 -21.94
CA THR A 14 -16.71 -16.71 -21.12
C THR A 14 -16.65 -16.39 -19.62
N ALA A 15 -17.10 -17.32 -18.77
CA ALA A 15 -16.99 -17.15 -17.31
C ALA A 15 -15.53 -16.95 -16.87
N LYS A 16 -14.61 -17.79 -17.35
CA LYS A 16 -13.17 -17.68 -17.05
C LYS A 16 -12.57 -16.39 -17.61
N GLY A 17 -12.93 -16.02 -18.84
CA GLY A 17 -12.46 -14.78 -19.47
C GLY A 17 -12.84 -13.53 -18.67
N ARG A 18 -14.07 -13.45 -18.15
CA ARG A 18 -14.50 -12.33 -17.30
C ARG A 18 -13.67 -12.23 -16.01
N LEU A 19 -13.32 -13.36 -15.39
CA LEU A 19 -12.46 -13.38 -14.19
C LEU A 19 -11.05 -12.86 -14.50
N VAL A 20 -10.44 -13.32 -15.59
CA VAL A 20 -9.11 -12.84 -16.02
C VAL A 20 -9.13 -11.32 -16.25
N ARG A 21 -10.19 -10.79 -16.88
CA ARG A 21 -10.33 -9.34 -17.08
C ARG A 21 -10.37 -8.57 -15.76
N ALA A 22 -11.07 -9.09 -14.75
CA ALA A 22 -11.16 -8.46 -13.44
C ALA A 22 -9.81 -8.46 -12.68
N ILE A 23 -8.98 -9.49 -12.91
CA ILE A 23 -7.62 -9.57 -12.33
C ILE A 23 -6.67 -8.58 -13.01
N LEU A 24 -6.76 -8.44 -14.34
CA LEU A 24 -5.89 -7.54 -15.12
C LEU A 24 -6.21 -6.05 -14.91
N TYR A 25 -7.48 -5.73 -14.69
CA TYR A 25 -7.94 -4.36 -14.45
C TYR A 25 -8.58 -4.26 -13.06
N PRO A 26 -7.77 -4.40 -11.99
CA PRO A 26 -8.28 -4.27 -10.64
C PRO A 26 -8.75 -2.83 -10.40
N ARG A 27 -9.85 -2.66 -9.67
CA ARG A 27 -10.21 -1.35 -9.12
C ARG A 27 -9.08 -0.90 -8.18
N GLU A 28 -8.76 0.39 -8.21
CA GLU A 28 -7.72 0.98 -7.36
C GLU A 28 -7.91 0.57 -5.89
N ALA A 29 -6.93 -0.15 -5.34
CA ALA A 29 -6.92 -0.57 -3.94
C ALA A 29 -6.32 0.53 -3.05
N ALA A 30 -6.78 0.57 -1.80
CA ALA A 30 -6.75 1.71 -0.89
C ALA A 30 -5.36 2.33 -0.60
N ARG A 31 -5.35 3.66 -0.55
CA ARG A 31 -4.20 4.56 -0.36
C ARG A 31 -3.68 4.66 1.08
N GLY A 32 -3.97 3.70 1.96
CA GLY A 32 -3.89 3.82 3.43
C GLY A 32 -2.64 4.53 3.97
N LEU A 33 -1.48 3.88 3.91
CA LEU A 33 -0.25 4.43 4.48
C LEU A 33 0.19 5.75 3.83
N TYR A 34 0.08 5.88 2.50
CA TYR A 34 0.42 7.13 1.81
C TYR A 34 -0.53 8.25 2.19
N ALA A 35 -1.83 7.96 2.32
CA ALA A 35 -2.84 8.93 2.74
C ALA A 35 -2.58 9.39 4.18
N ASP A 36 -2.19 8.49 5.08
CA ASP A 36 -1.84 8.85 6.45
C ASP A 36 -0.55 9.68 6.53
N ALA A 37 0.47 9.34 5.73
CA ALA A 37 1.67 10.17 5.59
C ALA A 37 1.35 11.57 5.04
N PHE A 38 0.48 11.68 4.03
CA PHE A 38 0.03 12.97 3.51
C PHE A 38 -0.78 13.78 4.52
N ARG A 39 -1.63 13.14 5.32
CA ARG A 39 -2.35 13.79 6.43
C ARG A 39 -1.38 14.33 7.48
N PHE A 40 -0.36 13.56 7.85
CA PHE A 40 0.69 14.02 8.77
C PHE A 40 1.43 15.25 8.22
N VAL A 41 1.84 15.20 6.95
CA VAL A 41 2.47 16.35 6.27
C VAL A 41 1.55 17.58 6.25
N ALA A 42 0.25 17.39 6.00
CA ALA A 42 -0.70 18.49 6.01
C ALA A 42 -0.82 19.16 7.39
N VAL A 43 -0.84 18.38 8.48
CA VAL A 43 -0.85 18.91 9.85
C VAL A 43 0.44 19.68 10.15
N MET A 44 1.60 19.13 9.79
CA MET A 44 2.90 19.79 9.95
C MET A 44 2.97 21.11 9.17
N ALA A 45 2.42 21.15 7.95
CA ALA A 45 2.36 22.37 7.14
C ALA A 45 1.48 23.45 7.78
N VAL A 46 0.34 23.09 8.38
CA VAL A 46 -0.52 24.05 9.10
C VAL A 46 0.21 24.63 10.31
N LEU A 47 0.91 23.80 11.09
CA LEU A 47 1.71 24.25 12.23
C LEU A 47 2.86 25.17 11.79
N ALA A 48 3.52 24.82 10.69
CA ALA A 48 4.57 25.64 10.07
C ALA A 48 4.06 27.03 9.67
N VAL A 49 2.90 27.11 9.01
CA VAL A 49 2.28 28.40 8.63
C VAL A 49 1.88 29.21 9.87
N ALA A 50 1.32 28.58 10.89
CA ALA A 50 0.97 29.25 12.15
C ALA A 50 2.22 29.79 12.87
N GLY A 51 3.30 29.00 12.93
CA GLY A 51 4.58 29.42 13.47
C GLY A 51 5.20 30.57 12.69
N PHE A 52 5.17 30.52 11.36
CA PHE A 52 5.64 31.61 10.50
C PHE A 52 4.83 32.90 10.71
N ALA A 53 3.50 32.80 10.79
CA ALA A 53 2.63 33.96 11.05
C ALA A 53 2.92 34.62 12.41
N ALA A 54 3.21 33.84 13.45
CA ALA A 54 3.65 34.37 14.74
C ALA A 54 5.04 35.05 14.64
N SER A 55 5.97 34.47 13.88
CA SER A 55 7.30 35.04 13.65
C SER A 55 7.28 36.35 12.86
N VAL A 56 6.27 36.60 12.01
CA VAL A 56 6.09 37.89 11.31
C VAL A 56 5.96 39.05 12.31
N GLN A 57 5.32 38.83 13.46
CA GLN A 57 5.21 39.86 14.51
C GLN A 57 6.59 40.24 15.07
N ALA A 58 7.51 39.28 15.18
CA ALA A 58 8.88 39.54 15.56
C ALA A 58 9.65 40.28 14.45
N PHE A 59 9.51 39.88 13.18
CA PHE A 59 10.19 40.54 12.06
C PHE A 59 9.80 42.03 11.91
N VAL A 60 8.54 42.37 12.17
CA VAL A 60 8.07 43.77 12.18
C VAL A 60 8.72 44.57 13.31
N ARG A 61 8.96 43.96 14.49
CA ARG A 61 9.63 44.64 15.62
C ARG A 61 11.13 44.83 15.39
N TYR A 62 11.79 43.88 14.73
CA TYR A 62 13.24 43.90 14.52
C TYR A 62 13.70 44.53 13.18
N ARG A 63 12.77 45.04 12.35
CA ARG A 63 13.05 45.62 11.01
C ARG A 63 14.00 44.74 10.18
N THR A 64 13.68 43.46 10.07
CA THR A 64 14.53 42.46 9.42
C THR A 64 14.50 42.59 7.90
N ASP A 65 15.64 42.32 7.25
CA ASP A 65 15.76 42.39 5.79
C ASP A 65 14.88 41.34 5.09
N LEU A 66 14.36 41.71 3.91
CA LEU A 66 13.50 40.82 3.08
C LEU A 66 14.17 39.48 2.75
N ARG A 67 15.50 39.47 2.62
CA ARG A 67 16.29 38.27 2.35
C ARG A 67 16.17 37.25 3.48
N ASP A 68 16.23 37.69 4.72
CA ASP A 68 16.18 36.82 5.89
C ASP A 68 14.76 36.27 6.11
N ILE A 69 13.73 37.04 5.77
CA ILE A 69 12.33 36.60 5.81
C ILE A 69 12.10 35.46 4.81
N ILE A 70 12.64 35.58 3.59
CA ILE A 70 12.53 34.54 2.55
C ILE A 70 13.29 33.27 2.96
N LEU A 71 14.50 33.41 3.49
CA LEU A 71 15.28 32.26 3.96
C LEU A 71 14.57 31.52 5.09
N ASN A 72 14.01 32.23 6.07
CA ASN A 72 13.23 31.62 7.15
C ASN A 72 11.95 30.95 6.65
N ALA A 73 11.26 31.53 5.65
CA ALA A 73 10.08 30.90 5.05
C ALA A 73 10.43 29.58 4.37
N CYS A 74 11.53 29.55 3.60
CA CYS A 74 12.04 28.32 2.98
C CYS A 74 12.45 27.28 4.02
N ASP A 75 13.13 27.70 5.10
CA ASP A 75 13.60 26.82 6.17
C ASP A 75 12.44 26.08 6.85
N VAL A 76 11.37 26.82 7.19
CA VAL A 76 10.14 26.28 7.76
C VAL A 76 9.49 25.24 6.83
N VAL A 77 9.48 25.47 5.51
CA VAL A 77 8.96 24.51 4.54
C VAL A 77 9.83 23.25 4.47
N THR A 78 11.15 23.39 4.44
CA THR A 78 12.09 22.26 4.38
C THR A 78 12.09 21.40 5.66
N ILE A 79 11.82 22.01 6.82
CA ILE A 79 11.65 21.31 8.09
C ILE A 79 10.31 20.56 8.13
N ALA A 80 9.23 21.18 7.64
CA ALA A 80 7.90 20.59 7.65
C ALA A 80 7.76 19.39 6.70
N VAL A 81 8.41 19.45 5.53
CA VAL A 81 8.41 18.35 4.54
C VAL A 81 9.86 17.94 4.26
N PRO A 82 10.49 17.18 5.16
CA PRO A 82 11.84 16.74 4.94
C PRO A 82 11.87 15.77 3.74
N PRO A 83 12.75 15.98 2.75
CA PRO A 83 12.90 15.06 1.61
C PRO A 83 13.30 13.64 2.05
N ALA A 84 13.77 13.49 3.29
CA ALA A 84 14.08 12.22 3.93
C ALA A 84 12.85 11.33 4.15
N LEU A 85 11.63 11.87 4.26
CA LEU A 85 10.45 11.07 4.62
C LEU A 85 10.03 10.11 3.49
N PRO A 86 9.84 10.54 2.22
CA PRO A 86 9.58 9.62 1.12
C PRO A 86 10.73 8.64 0.87
N ALA A 87 11.97 9.09 1.05
CA ALA A 87 13.16 8.26 0.91
C ALA A 87 13.18 7.14 1.97
N ALA A 88 12.92 7.46 3.23
CA ALA A 88 12.84 6.50 4.32
C ALA A 88 11.72 5.46 4.09
N MET A 89 10.55 5.88 3.60
CA MET A 89 9.47 4.95 3.26
C MET A 89 9.90 3.95 2.19
N THR A 90 10.60 4.42 1.16
CA THR A 90 11.06 3.57 0.04
C THR A 90 12.12 2.58 0.51
N ILE A 91 13.11 3.04 1.28
CA ILE A 91 14.16 2.17 1.85
C ILE A 91 13.54 1.13 2.78
N GLY A 92 12.57 1.53 3.61
CA GLY A 92 11.84 0.62 4.48
C GLY A 92 11.11 -0.49 3.70
N THR A 93 10.46 -0.14 2.58
CA THR A 93 9.80 -1.13 1.73
C THR A 93 10.78 -2.09 1.07
N GLU A 94 11.91 -1.60 0.58
CA GLU A 94 12.93 -2.44 -0.05
C GLU A 94 13.54 -3.43 0.94
N PHE A 95 13.81 -2.97 2.17
CA PHE A 95 14.29 -3.86 3.24
C PHE A 95 13.26 -4.95 3.57
N ALA A 96 11.97 -4.62 3.60
CA ALA A 96 10.91 -5.60 3.82
C ALA A 96 10.80 -6.61 2.66
N VAL A 97 10.90 -6.14 1.40
CA VAL A 97 10.95 -7.03 0.21
C VAL A 97 12.12 -8.00 0.32
N GLN A 98 13.30 -7.51 0.69
CA GLN A 98 14.49 -8.34 0.80
C GLN A 98 14.33 -9.43 1.87
N ARG A 99 13.81 -9.07 3.05
CA ARG A 99 13.50 -10.05 4.11
C ARG A 99 12.48 -11.10 3.68
N LEU A 100 11.46 -10.72 2.91
CA LEU A 100 10.47 -11.67 2.38
C LEU A 100 11.09 -12.63 1.36
N LYS A 101 12.01 -12.14 0.51
CA LYS A 101 12.73 -12.99 -0.44
C LYS A 101 13.57 -14.06 0.25
N GLU A 102 14.22 -13.74 1.37
CA GLU A 102 14.96 -14.71 2.19
C GLU A 102 14.04 -15.83 2.71
N ALA A 103 12.77 -15.52 3.00
CA ALA A 103 11.73 -16.48 3.38
C ALA A 103 11.06 -17.19 2.18
N ARG A 104 11.59 -17.05 0.95
CA ARG A 104 11.01 -17.57 -0.31
C ARG A 104 9.62 -16.99 -0.66
N ILE A 105 9.31 -15.79 -0.15
CA ILE A 105 8.08 -15.06 -0.46
C ILE A 105 8.41 -13.95 -1.48
N PHE A 106 7.88 -14.07 -2.69
CA PHE A 106 8.14 -13.12 -3.78
C PHE A 106 6.99 -12.12 -3.94
N CYS A 107 7.24 -10.86 -3.58
CA CYS A 107 6.26 -9.78 -3.78
C CYS A 107 6.43 -9.12 -5.16
N ILE A 108 5.35 -9.11 -5.96
CA ILE A 108 5.29 -8.43 -7.26
C ILE A 108 5.09 -6.91 -7.10
N SER A 109 4.45 -6.49 -6.01
CA SER A 109 4.12 -5.08 -5.75
C SER A 109 4.55 -4.70 -4.33
N PRO A 110 5.70 -4.00 -4.17
CA PRO A 110 6.24 -3.62 -2.86
C PRO A 110 5.29 -2.77 -2.02
N SER A 111 4.51 -1.88 -2.65
CA SER A 111 3.55 -1.02 -1.96
C SER A 111 2.49 -1.79 -1.16
N ARG A 112 2.18 -3.05 -1.55
CA ARG A 112 1.20 -3.89 -0.84
C ARG A 112 1.72 -4.43 0.48
N ILE A 113 3.04 -4.49 0.68
CA ILE A 113 3.65 -4.96 1.93
C ILE A 113 3.26 -4.05 3.09
N ASN A 114 3.23 -2.73 2.85
CA ASN A 114 2.80 -1.75 3.83
C ASN A 114 1.33 -1.91 4.22
N ILE A 115 0.47 -2.23 3.24
CA ILE A 115 -0.95 -2.48 3.49
C ILE A 115 -1.14 -3.78 4.29
N ALA A 116 -0.28 -4.77 4.09
CA ALA A 116 -0.35 -6.04 4.81
C ALA A 116 -0.23 -5.87 6.33
N GLY A 117 0.47 -4.83 6.81
CA GLY A 117 0.55 -4.50 8.23
C GLY A 117 -0.71 -3.85 8.81
N GLN A 118 -1.67 -3.45 7.97
CA GLN A 118 -2.93 -2.78 8.37
C GLN A 118 -4.16 -3.69 8.17
N ILE A 119 -3.96 -5.00 8.01
CA ILE A 119 -5.06 -5.95 7.76
C ILE A 119 -5.71 -6.38 9.07
N ASP A 120 -7.02 -6.19 9.20
CA ASP A 120 -7.80 -6.64 10.37
C ASP A 120 -8.38 -8.05 10.21
N LYS A 121 -8.53 -8.53 8.97
CA LYS A 121 -9.24 -9.79 8.65
C LYS A 121 -8.49 -10.57 7.58
N ILE A 122 -8.30 -11.86 7.83
CA ILE A 122 -7.68 -12.79 6.87
C ILE A 122 -8.75 -13.78 6.42
N CYS A 123 -8.99 -13.84 5.11
CA CYS A 123 -9.88 -14.82 4.50
C CYS A 123 -9.03 -15.93 3.89
N PHE A 124 -9.24 -17.17 4.33
CA PHE A 124 -8.55 -18.34 3.78
C PHE A 124 -9.45 -19.03 2.76
N ASP A 125 -8.90 -19.36 1.59
CA ASP A 125 -9.51 -20.32 0.69
C ASP A 125 -9.25 -21.74 1.20
N LYS A 126 -10.13 -22.70 0.89
CA LYS A 126 -9.99 -24.06 1.39
C LYS A 126 -9.08 -24.90 0.50
N THR A 127 -9.54 -25.20 -0.71
CA THR A 127 -8.89 -26.14 -1.63
C THR A 127 -7.67 -25.49 -2.27
N GLY A 128 -6.51 -26.15 -2.19
CA GLY A 128 -5.25 -25.61 -2.69
C GLY A 128 -4.61 -24.55 -1.77
N THR A 129 -5.19 -24.26 -0.60
CA THR A 129 -4.63 -23.32 0.40
C THR A 129 -4.59 -23.94 1.80
N LEU A 130 -5.73 -24.27 2.41
CA LEU A 130 -5.78 -24.98 3.69
C LEU A 130 -5.67 -26.50 3.53
N THR A 131 -6.15 -27.02 2.40
CA THR A 131 -6.08 -28.44 2.06
C THR A 131 -5.36 -28.62 0.74
N GLU A 132 -4.64 -29.73 0.59
CA GLU A 132 -4.05 -30.12 -0.68
C GLU A 132 -5.12 -30.44 -1.73
N GLU A 133 -4.78 -30.33 -3.00
CA GLU A 133 -5.65 -30.78 -4.10
C GLU A 133 -5.57 -32.31 -4.21
N GLY A 134 -6.40 -32.99 -3.44
CA GLY A 134 -6.45 -34.45 -3.43
C GLY A 134 -7.38 -35.00 -2.36
N VAL A 135 -7.77 -36.26 -2.51
CA VAL A 135 -8.47 -37.01 -1.48
C VAL A 135 -7.54 -38.13 -1.04
N ASP A 136 -7.11 -38.08 0.22
CA ASP A 136 -6.29 -39.13 0.81
C ASP A 136 -7.12 -39.97 1.78
N VAL A 137 -6.88 -41.28 1.79
CA VAL A 137 -7.62 -42.23 2.63
C VAL A 137 -6.88 -42.36 3.96
N MET A 138 -7.40 -41.72 5.00
CA MET A 138 -6.78 -41.72 6.34
C MET A 138 -6.94 -43.04 7.10
N GLY A 139 -7.89 -43.89 6.70
CA GLY A 139 -8.11 -45.19 7.34
C GLY A 139 -9.50 -45.76 7.07
N VAL A 140 -9.73 -46.97 7.58
CA VAL A 140 -10.99 -47.70 7.47
C VAL A 140 -11.44 -48.10 8.87
N LEU A 141 -12.70 -47.83 9.21
CA LEU A 141 -13.30 -48.28 10.47
C LEU A 141 -14.09 -49.57 10.18
N PRO A 142 -13.65 -50.74 10.68
CA PRO A 142 -14.42 -51.97 10.53
C PRO A 142 -15.69 -51.89 11.41
N VAL A 143 -16.82 -52.26 10.81
CA VAL A 143 -18.09 -52.40 11.53
C VAL A 143 -18.17 -53.85 12.00
N LEU A 144 -18.19 -54.07 13.32
CA LEU A 144 -18.47 -55.35 13.96
C LEU A 144 -19.99 -55.61 14.00
#